data_AF-A0A6N6WF68-F1
#
_entry.id   AF-A0A6N6WF68-F1
#
_cell.length_a   1.000
_cell.length_b   1.000
_cell.length_c   1.000
_cell.angle_alpha   90.00
_cell.angle_beta   90.00
_cell.angle_gamma   90.00
#
_symmetry.space_group_name_H-M   'P 1'
#
loop_
_entity.id
_entity.type
_entity.pdbx_description
1 polymer ?
#
loop_
_entity_poly.entity_id
_entity_poly.type
_entity_poly.pdbx_seq_one_letter_code
_entity_poly.pdbx_strand_id
1 'polypeptide(L)'
;MKWTRCVVELSEAEEVTLQQLSINHRHRDMRTRAAGVLMLGRGFKPKAIAAQLDVSGQTVYNWFHAWRENGVCGLMGGHNGGRAPSLSDGMVATALEVARAEPLTLAQIAQRVQDVRGETLPCRIETLGEVLKRAGFSFKRNRYTLKKSATKRSLR
;
A
#
# COMPACT_ATOMS: atom_id res chain seq x y z
N MET A 1 26.99 20.81 -2.89
CA MET A 1 25.86 20.87 -1.93
C MET A 1 26.35 21.44 -0.62
N LYS A 2 25.81 22.58 -0.18
CA LYS A 2 26.12 23.15 1.14
C LYS A 2 25.36 22.32 2.19
N TRP A 3 26.08 21.72 3.12
CA TRP A 3 25.48 20.92 4.20
C TRP A 3 24.85 21.87 5.21
N THR A 4 23.55 22.11 5.07
CA THR A 4 22.78 22.84 6.07
C THR A 4 22.76 22.02 7.36
N ARG A 5 22.99 22.70 8.48
CA ARG A 5 22.96 22.14 9.83
C ARG A 5 21.66 21.33 10.03
N CYS A 6 21.77 20.00 10.16
CA CYS A 6 20.64 19.11 10.45
C CYS A 6 20.28 19.20 11.93
N VAL A 7 19.49 20.21 12.27
CA VAL A 7 18.86 20.38 13.58
C VAL A 7 17.36 20.29 13.40
N VAL A 8 16.72 19.51 14.26
CA VAL A 8 15.27 19.43 14.37
C VAL A 8 14.88 20.19 15.62
N GLU A 9 13.95 21.12 15.52
CA GLU A 9 13.29 21.69 16.69
C GLU A 9 12.03 20.86 16.94
N LEU A 10 11.89 20.33 18.15
CA LEU A 10 10.76 19.50 18.55
C LEU A 10 9.96 20.24 19.62
N SER A 11 8.64 20.26 19.47
CA SER A 11 7.74 20.58 20.57
C SER A 11 7.73 19.47 21.61
N GLU A 12 7.28 19.77 22.82
CA GLU A 12 7.12 18.78 23.89
C GLU A 12 6.24 17.60 23.45
N ALA A 13 5.14 17.88 22.74
CA ALA A 13 4.25 16.85 22.21
C ALA A 13 4.95 15.94 21.18
N GLU A 14 5.80 16.50 20.32
CA GLU A 14 6.57 15.72 19.35
C GLU A 14 7.67 14.89 20.01
N GLU A 15 8.36 15.43 21.02
CA GLU A 15 9.34 14.68 21.80
C GLU A 15 8.71 13.47 22.49
N VAL A 16 7.58 13.66 23.18
CA VAL A 16 6.84 12.58 23.83
C VAL A 16 6.38 11.55 22.78
N THR A 17 5.85 12.01 21.65
CA THR A 17 5.39 11.13 20.56
C THR A 17 6.54 10.29 20.00
N LEU A 18 7.67 10.90 19.68
CA LEU A 18 8.86 10.21 19.17
C LEU A 18 9.44 9.25 20.20
N GLN A 19 9.43 9.62 21.49
CA GLN A 19 9.87 8.74 22.56
C GLN A 19 8.97 7.49 22.64
N GLN A 20 7.65 7.67 22.66
CA GLN A 20 6.71 6.54 22.69
C GLN A 20 6.81 5.67 21.44
N LEU A 21 6.94 6.26 20.25
CA LEU A 21 7.18 5.53 19.00
C LEU A 21 8.48 4.72 19.05
N SER A 22 9.56 5.30 19.60
CA SER A 22 10.87 4.64 19.66
C SER A 22 10.87 3.39 20.54
N ILE A 23 9.97 3.32 21.53
CA ILE A 23 9.87 2.22 22.49
C ILE A 23 8.82 1.21 22.03
N ASN A 24 7.62 1.68 21.68
CA ASN A 24 6.42 0.84 21.63
C ASN A 24 5.97 0.47 20.21
N HIS A 25 6.50 1.10 19.17
CA HIS A 25 6.01 0.84 17.82
C HIS A 25 6.28 -0.62 17.41
N ARG A 26 5.30 -1.29 16.77
CA ARG A 26 5.41 -2.72 16.42
C ARG A 26 6.60 -3.04 15.50
N HIS A 27 6.88 -2.16 14.56
CA HIS A 27 7.95 -2.33 13.56
C HIS A 27 9.28 -1.73 14.03
N ARG A 28 10.36 -2.53 13.94
CA ARG A 28 11.72 -2.15 14.39
C ARG A 28 12.26 -0.92 13.64
N ASP A 29 12.06 -0.86 12.33
CA ASP A 29 12.53 0.26 11.52
C ASP A 29 11.89 1.59 11.93
N MET A 30 10.60 1.59 12.25
CA MET A 30 9.92 2.78 12.77
C MET A 30 10.46 3.18 14.14
N ARG A 31 10.73 2.22 15.03
CA ARG A 31 11.39 2.50 16.33
C ARG A 31 12.74 3.17 16.13
N THR A 32 13.58 2.62 15.25
CA THR A 32 14.92 3.16 14.94
C THR A 32 14.84 4.56 14.32
N ARG A 33 13.90 4.80 13.41
CA ARG A 33 13.66 6.13 12.81
C ARG A 33 13.26 7.17 13.83
N ALA A 34 12.29 6.84 14.68
CA ALA A 34 11.82 7.73 15.74
C ALA A 34 12.94 8.06 16.71
N ALA A 35 13.76 7.07 17.11
CA ALA A 35 14.95 7.31 17.92
C ALA A 35 15.94 8.25 17.23
N GLY A 36 16.22 8.06 15.94
CA GLY A 36 17.11 8.92 15.16
C GLY A 36 16.65 10.38 15.12
N VAL A 37 15.36 10.63 14.89
CA VAL A 37 14.80 11.99 14.89
C VAL A 37 14.81 12.61 16.28
N LEU A 38 14.47 11.84 17.33
CA LEU A 38 14.56 12.31 18.71
C LEU A 38 15.99 12.73 19.07
N MET A 39 17.00 11.99 18.63
CA MET A 39 18.41 12.35 18.82
C MET A 39 18.79 13.62 18.04
N LEU A 40 18.27 13.82 16.83
CA LEU A 40 18.47 15.07 16.09
C LEU A 40 17.85 16.27 16.85
N GLY A 41 16.66 16.08 17.44
CA GLY A 41 16.00 17.07 18.30
C GLY A 41 16.83 17.46 19.51
N ARG A 42 17.52 16.48 20.09
CA ARG A 42 18.46 16.67 21.20
C ARG A 42 19.84 17.20 20.78
N GLY A 43 20.02 17.58 19.51
CA GLY A 43 21.24 18.20 19.01
C GLY A 43 22.39 17.24 18.69
N PHE A 44 22.16 15.93 18.63
CA PHE A 44 23.20 14.98 18.23
C PHE A 44 23.56 15.16 16.75
N LYS A 45 24.85 15.03 16.43
CA LYS A 45 25.34 15.11 15.05
C LYS A 45 24.91 13.87 14.26
N PRO A 46 24.48 14.00 12.98
CA PRO A 46 24.05 12.86 12.16
C PRO A 46 25.05 11.69 12.12
N LYS A 47 26.36 11.97 12.10
CA LYS A 47 27.41 10.94 12.13
C LYS A 47 27.42 10.12 13.43
N ALA A 48 27.16 10.76 14.57
CA ALA A 48 27.10 10.07 15.87
C ALA A 48 25.84 9.20 15.95
N ILE A 49 24.71 9.71 15.47
CA ILE A 49 23.44 8.98 15.39
C ILE A 49 23.60 7.74 14.49
N ALA A 50 24.20 7.91 13.32
CA ALA A 50 24.45 6.83 12.37
C ALA A 50 25.28 5.71 13.00
N ALA A 51 26.36 6.05 13.70
CA ALA A 51 27.18 5.08 14.41
C ALA A 51 26.42 4.40 15.57
N GLN A 52 25.64 5.14 16.35
CA GLN A 52 24.90 4.60 17.50
C GLN A 52 23.76 3.67 17.08
N LEU A 53 23.12 3.94 15.95
CA LEU A 53 21.98 3.16 15.45
C LEU A 53 22.37 2.12 14.39
N ASP A 54 23.67 2.00 14.09
CA ASP A 54 24.21 1.10 13.06
C ASP A 54 23.52 1.27 11.69
N VAL A 55 23.47 2.53 11.22
CA VAL A 55 22.93 2.91 9.91
C VAL A 55 23.87 3.83 9.16
N SER A 56 23.62 4.03 7.86
CA SER A 56 24.40 4.98 7.08
C SER A 56 24.07 6.44 7.47
N GLY A 57 25.04 7.34 7.29
CA GLY A 57 24.78 8.78 7.46
C GLY A 57 23.65 9.29 6.55
N GLN A 58 23.60 8.79 5.30
CA GLN A 58 22.54 9.13 4.34
C GLN A 58 21.15 8.75 4.88
N THR A 59 21.03 7.63 5.58
CA THR A 59 19.79 7.18 6.20
C THR A 59 19.30 8.20 7.24
N VAL A 60 20.20 8.75 8.06
CA VAL A 60 19.85 9.79 9.04
C VAL A 60 19.39 11.08 8.35
N TYR A 61 20.05 11.49 7.27
CA TYR A 61 19.60 12.63 6.45
C TYR A 61 18.22 12.40 5.85
N ASN A 62 17.94 11.20 5.34
CA ASN A 62 16.62 10.87 4.80
C ASN A 62 15.52 10.98 5.87
N TRP A 63 15.78 10.54 7.10
CA TRP A 63 14.82 10.70 8.21
C TRP A 63 14.62 12.17 8.59
N PHE A 64 15.69 12.96 8.60
CA PHE A 64 15.61 14.41 8.82
C PHE A 64 14.71 15.09 7.78
N HIS A 65 14.93 14.81 6.49
CA HIS A 65 14.11 15.39 5.41
C HIS A 65 12.66 14.92 5.50
N ALA A 66 12.42 13.62 5.69
CA ALA A 66 11.08 13.08 5.84
C ALA A 66 10.32 13.70 7.03
N TRP A 67 11.00 13.90 8.17
CA TRP A 67 10.43 14.60 9.32
C TRP A 67 10.12 16.07 9.02
N ARG A 68 11.04 16.80 8.39
CA ARG A 68 10.81 18.22 8.07
C ARG A 68 9.66 18.44 7.09
N GLU A 69 9.46 17.52 6.17
CA GLU A 69 8.40 17.63 5.15
C GLU A 69 7.03 17.19 5.68
N ASN A 70 6.99 16.12 6.48
CA ASN A 70 5.73 15.42 6.80
C ASN A 70 5.57 15.06 8.29
N GLY A 71 6.45 15.52 9.17
CA GLY A 71 6.45 15.21 10.60
C GLY A 71 6.48 13.69 10.86
N VAL A 72 5.67 13.24 11.83
CA VAL A 72 5.53 11.82 12.19
C VAL A 72 5.12 10.96 10.98
N CYS A 73 4.27 11.48 10.09
CA CYS A 73 3.83 10.75 8.89
C CYS A 73 4.99 10.40 7.96
N GLY A 74 6.01 11.26 7.88
CA GLY A 74 7.23 11.00 7.10
C GLY A 74 8.02 9.78 7.59
N LEU A 75 7.90 9.43 8.86
CA LEU A 75 8.61 8.28 9.45
C LEU A 75 7.91 6.94 9.22
N MET A 76 6.61 6.97 8.92
CA MET A 76 5.75 5.80 8.78
C MET A 76 5.84 5.12 7.40
N GLY A 77 6.54 5.71 6.43
CA GLY A 77 6.71 5.13 5.08
C GLY A 77 7.62 3.88 5.03
N GLY A 78 7.66 3.19 3.89
CA GLY A 78 8.67 2.14 3.64
C GLY A 78 8.41 0.77 4.27
N HIS A 79 7.35 0.60 5.09
CA HIS A 79 6.80 -0.71 5.42
C HIS A 79 5.77 -1.19 4.37
N ASN A 80 5.75 -0.57 3.19
CA ASN A 80 5.02 -1.07 2.03
C ASN A 80 5.92 -2.09 1.33
N GLY A 81 6.14 -3.24 1.97
CA GLY A 81 6.89 -4.34 1.37
C GLY A 81 6.17 -4.88 0.14
N GLY A 82 6.94 -5.32 -0.86
CA GLY A 82 6.43 -5.96 -2.06
C GLY A 82 6.49 -5.09 -3.31
N ARG A 83 6.29 -5.75 -4.47
CA ARG A 83 6.17 -5.07 -5.76
C ARG A 83 4.93 -4.18 -5.73
N ALA A 84 5.06 -2.95 -6.24
CA ALA A 84 3.91 -2.08 -6.44
C ALA A 84 2.79 -2.83 -7.19
N PRO A 85 1.50 -2.61 -6.83
CA PRO A 85 0.39 -3.23 -7.52
C PRO A 85 0.49 -3.02 -9.04
N SER A 86 0.28 -4.09 -9.81
CA SER A 86 0.33 -3.99 -11.27
C SER A 86 -0.84 -3.17 -11.83
N LEU A 87 -2.01 -3.24 -11.19
CA LEU A 87 -3.20 -2.49 -11.57
C LEU A 87 -3.14 -1.08 -10.97
N SER A 88 -3.38 -0.06 -11.80
CA SER A 88 -3.53 1.31 -11.33
C SER A 88 -4.84 1.49 -10.56
N ASP A 89 -4.89 2.46 -9.65
CA ASP A 89 -6.11 2.77 -8.87
C ASP A 89 -7.31 3.06 -9.79
N GLY A 90 -7.08 3.69 -10.94
CA GLY A 90 -8.11 3.94 -11.96
C GLY A 90 -8.66 2.67 -12.60
N MET A 91 -7.80 1.68 -12.90
CA MET A 91 -8.24 0.37 -13.39
C MET A 91 -9.05 -0.39 -12.32
N VAL A 92 -8.62 -0.31 -11.05
CA VAL A 92 -9.34 -0.92 -9.93
C VAL A 92 -10.71 -0.30 -9.75
N ALA A 93 -10.81 1.03 -9.75
CA ALA A 93 -12.09 1.74 -9.63
C ALA A 93 -13.06 1.35 -10.76
N THR A 94 -12.58 1.37 -12.01
CA THR A 94 -13.38 0.97 -13.18
C THR A 94 -13.87 -0.47 -13.06
N ALA A 95 -13.00 -1.39 -12.62
CA ALA A 95 -13.37 -2.79 -12.45
C ALA A 95 -14.45 -2.98 -11.39
N LEU A 96 -14.38 -2.23 -10.29
CA LEU A 96 -15.38 -2.26 -9.23
C LEU A 96 -16.72 -1.71 -9.69
N GLU A 97 -16.74 -0.60 -10.44
CA GLU A 97 -17.97 -0.05 -11.02
C GLU A 97 -18.63 -1.04 -11.98
N VAL A 98 -17.87 -1.61 -12.91
CA VAL A 98 -18.36 -2.61 -13.86
C VAL A 98 -18.90 -3.85 -13.14
N ALA A 99 -18.20 -4.34 -12.11
CA ALA A 99 -18.64 -5.50 -11.33
C ALA A 99 -19.90 -5.23 -10.49
N ARG A 100 -20.14 -3.97 -10.06
CA ARG A 100 -21.36 -3.58 -9.35
C ARG A 100 -22.55 -3.42 -10.27
N ALA A 101 -22.34 -2.94 -11.49
CA ALA A 101 -23.41 -2.64 -12.43
C ALA A 101 -24.11 -3.93 -12.90
N GLU A 102 -23.35 -4.96 -13.26
CA GLU A 102 -23.89 -6.17 -13.90
C GLU A 102 -23.13 -7.44 -13.47
N PRO A 103 -23.81 -8.61 -13.39
CA PRO A 103 -23.17 -9.88 -13.07
C PRO A 103 -22.36 -10.40 -14.28
N LEU A 104 -21.11 -9.98 -14.39
CA LEU A 104 -20.20 -10.32 -15.48
C LEU A 104 -19.16 -11.37 -15.08
N THR A 105 -18.68 -12.11 -16.07
CA THR A 105 -17.50 -12.99 -15.89
C THR A 105 -16.23 -12.14 -15.74
N LEU A 106 -15.20 -12.70 -15.11
CA LEU A 106 -13.93 -12.01 -14.91
C LEU A 106 -13.29 -11.55 -16.25
N ALA A 107 -13.44 -12.34 -17.31
CA ALA A 107 -12.96 -11.99 -18.64
C ALA A 107 -13.71 -10.79 -19.25
N GLN A 108 -15.04 -10.72 -19.06
CA GLN A 108 -15.83 -9.59 -19.53
C GLN A 108 -15.51 -8.30 -18.76
N ILE A 109 -15.29 -8.39 -17.45
CA ILE A 109 -14.86 -7.23 -16.64
C ILE A 109 -13.48 -6.76 -17.12
N ALA A 110 -12.54 -7.70 -17.33
CA ALA A 110 -11.21 -7.39 -17.87
C ALA A 110 -11.29 -6.68 -19.23
N GLN A 111 -12.16 -7.14 -20.13
CA GLN A 111 -12.35 -6.48 -21.43
C GLN A 111 -12.88 -5.05 -21.25
N ARG A 112 -13.94 -4.87 -20.45
CA ARG A 112 -14.57 -3.56 -20.27
C ARG A 112 -13.65 -2.55 -19.58
N VAL A 113 -12.79 -3.00 -18.66
CA VAL A 113 -11.75 -2.16 -18.06
C VAL A 113 -10.76 -1.68 -19.13
N GLN A 114 -10.32 -2.57 -20.03
CA GLN A 114 -9.42 -2.19 -21.12
C GLN A 114 -10.10 -1.23 -22.10
N ASP A 115 -11.36 -1.46 -22.43
CA ASP A 115 -12.14 -0.60 -23.35
C ASP A 115 -12.34 0.81 -22.78
N VAL A 116 -12.68 0.92 -21.49
CA VAL A 116 -12.91 2.22 -20.83
C VAL A 116 -11.59 2.99 -20.61
N ARG A 117 -10.50 2.28 -20.31
CA ARG A 117 -9.20 2.90 -20.01
C ARG A 117 -8.35 3.13 -21.26
N GLY A 118 -8.64 2.46 -22.38
CA GLY A 118 -7.82 2.50 -23.59
C GLY A 118 -6.44 1.86 -23.43
N GLU A 119 -6.26 1.02 -22.41
CA GLU A 119 -4.98 0.42 -22.03
C GLU A 119 -5.15 -1.09 -21.84
N THR A 120 -4.14 -1.88 -22.19
CA THR A 120 -4.14 -3.33 -21.93
C THR A 120 -3.90 -3.61 -20.46
N LEU A 121 -4.39 -4.76 -19.98
CA LEU A 121 -4.16 -5.14 -18.59
C LEU A 121 -2.66 -5.43 -18.35
N PRO A 122 -2.02 -4.78 -17.36
CA PRO A 122 -0.59 -4.95 -17.07
C PRO A 122 -0.27 -6.26 -16.34
N CYS A 123 -1.28 -7.07 -16.03
CA CYS A 123 -1.17 -8.33 -15.30
C CYS A 123 -2.19 -9.35 -15.83
N ARG A 124 -2.09 -10.59 -15.34
CA ARG A 124 -3.06 -11.62 -15.69
C ARG A 124 -4.44 -11.30 -15.12
N ILE A 125 -5.49 -11.83 -15.75
CA ILE A 125 -6.88 -11.60 -15.35
C ILE A 125 -7.16 -12.08 -13.91
N GLU A 126 -6.42 -13.08 -13.41
CA GLU A 126 -6.58 -13.58 -12.06
C GLU A 126 -6.21 -12.55 -11.00
N THR A 127 -5.22 -11.67 -11.28
CA THR A 127 -4.85 -10.56 -10.38
C THR A 127 -6.00 -9.57 -10.23
N LEU A 128 -6.73 -9.28 -11.32
CA LEU A 128 -7.97 -8.51 -11.27
C LEU A 128 -9.03 -9.23 -10.42
N GLY A 129 -9.13 -10.55 -10.56
CA GLY A 129 -10.03 -11.38 -9.75
C GLY A 129 -9.71 -11.34 -8.26
N GLU A 130 -8.44 -11.33 -7.88
CA GLU A 130 -8.03 -11.15 -6.47
C GLU A 130 -8.42 -9.78 -5.92
N VAL A 131 -8.23 -8.72 -6.70
CA VAL A 131 -8.65 -7.36 -6.32
C VAL A 131 -10.16 -7.31 -6.07
N LEU A 132 -10.96 -7.88 -6.97
CA LEU A 132 -12.41 -7.94 -6.81
C LEU A 132 -12.82 -8.80 -5.60
N LYS A 133 -12.14 -9.91 -5.33
CA LYS A 133 -12.37 -10.72 -4.11
C LYS A 133 -12.06 -9.95 -2.82
N ARG A 134 -10.95 -9.21 -2.78
CA ARG A 134 -10.60 -8.34 -1.64
C ARG A 134 -11.66 -7.26 -1.40
N ALA A 135 -12.35 -6.82 -2.45
CA ALA A 135 -13.48 -5.91 -2.39
C ALA A 135 -14.84 -6.58 -2.09
N GLY A 136 -14.86 -7.89 -1.81
CA GLY A 136 -16.05 -8.63 -1.41
C GLY A 136 -16.83 -9.32 -2.54
N PHE A 137 -16.34 -9.30 -3.78
CA PHE A 137 -17.00 -9.99 -4.88
C PHE A 137 -16.72 -11.50 -4.86
N SER A 138 -17.75 -12.28 -5.20
CA SER A 138 -17.64 -13.74 -5.38
C SER A 138 -18.08 -14.14 -6.77
N PHE A 139 -17.19 -14.82 -7.50
CA PHE A 139 -17.48 -15.35 -8.83
C PHE A 139 -17.96 -16.79 -8.71
N LYS A 140 -19.25 -17.02 -8.93
CA LYS A 140 -19.81 -18.37 -8.94
C LYS A 140 -19.43 -19.07 -10.25
N ARG A 141 -18.98 -20.33 -10.17
CA ARG A 141 -18.79 -21.15 -11.37
C ARG A 141 -20.15 -21.39 -12.03
N ASN A 142 -20.25 -21.06 -13.32
CA ASN A 142 -21.39 -21.45 -14.12
C ASN A 142 -21.42 -22.97 -14.25
N ARG A 143 -22.62 -23.56 -14.10
CA ARG A 143 -22.83 -24.99 -14.28
C ARG A 143 -22.92 -25.26 -15.78
N TYR A 144 -21.94 -25.95 -16.35
CA TYR A 144 -21.92 -26.34 -17.77
C TYR A 144 -22.90 -27.46 -18.13
N THR A 145 -23.71 -27.94 -17.17
CA THR A 145 -24.76 -28.95 -17.41
C THR A 145 -26.13 -28.29 -17.43
N LEU A 146 -26.89 -28.56 -18.49
CA LEU A 146 -28.29 -28.17 -18.60
C LEU A 146 -29.07 -28.75 -17.40
N LYS A 147 -29.97 -27.97 -16.80
CA LYS A 147 -30.95 -28.52 -15.85
C LYS A 147 -31.71 -29.63 -16.58
N LYS A 148 -31.88 -30.78 -15.93
CA LYS A 148 -32.63 -31.92 -16.48
C LYS A 148 -34.08 -31.48 -16.68
N SER A 149 -34.47 -31.13 -17.90
CA SER A 149 -35.87 -30.88 -18.25
C SER A 149 -36.56 -32.24 -18.34
N ALA A 150 -37.60 -32.47 -17.52
CA ALA A 150 -38.40 -33.67 -17.62
C ALA A 150 -39.08 -33.70 -19.00
N THR A 151 -38.67 -34.63 -19.87
CA THR A 151 -39.33 -34.88 -21.15
C THR A 151 -40.78 -35.27 -20.87
N LYS A 152 -41.75 -34.45 -21.29
CA LYS A 152 -43.16 -34.86 -21.27
C LYS A 152 -43.30 -36.05 -22.22
N ARG A 153 -43.54 -37.24 -21.65
CA ARG A 153 -43.84 -38.46 -22.40
C ARG A 153 -45.19 -38.25 -23.09
N SER A 154 -45.21 -38.07 -24.42
CA SER A 154 -46.47 -38.10 -25.16
C SER A 154 -47.05 -39.50 -25.03
N LEU A 155 -48.22 -39.61 -24.40
CA LEU A 155 -49.03 -40.82 -24.49
C LEU A 155 -49.60 -40.88 -25.91
N ARG A 156 -49.50 -42.07 -26.51
CA ARG A 156 -50.04 -42.38 -27.85
C ARG A 156 -51.54 -42.17 -27.90
#